data_AF-C6E6U9-F1
#
_entry.id   AF-C6E6U9-F1
#
_cell.length_a   1.000
_cell.length_b   1.000
_cell.length_c   1.000
_cell.angle_alpha   90.00
_cell.angle_beta   90.00
_cell.angle_gamma   90.00
#
_symmetry.space_group_name_H-M   'P 1'
#
loop_
_entity.id
_entity.type
_entity.pdbx_description
1 polymer ?
#
loop_
_entity_poly.entity_id
_entity_poly.type
_entity_poly.pdbx_seq_one_letter_code
_entity_poly.pdbx_strand_id
1 'polypeptide(L)'
;MSFASLGLHPELLSAIAEQPEFKRPYPIQSEVIPAVLKGRDLIAIAKTGSGKTASFILPLLQLIHGQDAGERRRLRALVLVPTRELAAQIEEVAKQLGSHLEPRVKTGAVFGGVAINPQMIQLKGIELLIATPGRLLELVAKNSVKLSSVATLVLDEADRLYAEDFQDEMQQILALLPAKRQNLLFSATIPPEVERLAASLLSDPMRIEIEAKASETELISQQIYLVDSSRKGPLLRYLIKSGDWKQVLVFTSSQKRADNVTRKLVANGISASTFHSGMSQGGRTAALAKFKTGELRVLVATDLASRGIDVQSLPHVVNYELPRSPIDYQHRIGRTGRAETAGVAVTLLCPEDLAHFKVIEKRLGQRLARIDTAELDLSAY
;
A
#
# COMPACT_ATOMS: atom_id res chain seq x y z
N MET A 1 -20.21 13.36 -10.35
CA MET A 1 -20.79 12.50 -9.29
C MET A 1 -20.19 12.91 -7.95
N SER A 2 -20.96 12.98 -6.87
CA SER A 2 -20.50 13.36 -5.52
C SER A 2 -20.57 12.17 -4.56
N PHE A 3 -19.89 12.20 -3.41
CA PHE A 3 -20.00 11.14 -2.40
C PHE A 3 -21.44 10.95 -1.89
N ALA A 4 -22.21 12.02 -1.78
CA ALA A 4 -23.61 11.97 -1.37
C ALA A 4 -24.48 11.11 -2.31
N SER A 5 -24.13 11.03 -3.61
CA SER A 5 -24.85 10.19 -4.57
C SER A 5 -24.53 8.70 -4.47
N LEU A 6 -23.59 8.28 -3.60
CA LEU A 6 -23.16 6.88 -3.47
C LEU A 6 -23.94 6.09 -2.41
N GLY A 7 -24.95 6.70 -1.79
CA GLY A 7 -25.78 6.05 -0.76
C GLY A 7 -25.12 5.96 0.62
N LEU A 8 -24.19 6.89 0.91
CA LEU A 8 -23.50 6.96 2.20
C LEU A 8 -24.30 7.70 3.27
N HIS A 9 -24.17 7.29 4.53
CA HIS A 9 -24.81 7.91 5.69
C HIS A 9 -24.30 9.35 5.90
N PRO A 10 -25.16 10.30 6.33
CA PRO A 10 -24.76 11.69 6.54
C PRO A 10 -23.52 11.88 7.43
N GLU A 11 -23.38 11.08 8.48
CA GLU A 11 -22.21 11.15 9.37
C GLU A 11 -20.90 10.78 8.66
N LEU A 12 -20.92 9.80 7.76
CA LEU A 12 -19.75 9.48 6.93
C LEU A 12 -19.44 10.62 5.95
N LEU A 13 -20.47 11.27 5.40
CA LEU A 13 -20.29 12.42 4.51
C LEU A 13 -19.65 13.60 5.25
N SER A 14 -20.00 13.84 6.51
CA SER A 14 -19.34 14.85 7.36
C SER A 14 -17.85 14.55 7.54
N ALA A 15 -17.50 13.30 7.88
CA ALA A 15 -16.11 12.89 8.03
C ALA A 15 -15.31 13.04 6.72
N ILE A 16 -15.92 12.70 5.58
CA ILE A 16 -15.33 12.87 4.24
C ILE A 16 -15.07 14.35 3.94
N ALA A 17 -16.00 15.24 4.26
CA ALA A 17 -15.90 16.67 3.96
C ALA A 17 -14.72 17.36 4.68
N GLU A 18 -14.27 16.81 5.81
CA GLU A 18 -13.11 17.31 6.56
C GLU A 18 -11.76 16.88 5.95
N GLN A 19 -11.75 15.94 5.00
CA GLN A 19 -10.53 15.44 4.39
C GLN A 19 -10.22 16.17 3.07
N PRO A 20 -9.08 16.88 2.96
CA PRO A 20 -8.71 17.62 1.75
C PRO A 20 -8.66 16.79 0.46
N GLU A 21 -8.36 15.50 0.57
CA GLU A 21 -8.21 14.56 -0.54
C GLU A 21 -9.54 14.05 -1.12
N PHE A 22 -10.68 14.20 -0.42
CA PHE A 22 -11.98 13.66 -0.85
C PHE A 22 -12.93 14.70 -1.45
N LYS A 23 -12.44 15.52 -2.40
CA LYS A 23 -13.28 16.50 -3.11
C LYS A 23 -14.34 15.86 -4.00
N ARG A 24 -14.00 14.75 -4.67
CA ARG A 24 -14.86 13.97 -5.56
C ARG A 24 -14.50 12.49 -5.45
N PRO A 25 -15.47 11.58 -5.60
CA PRO A 25 -15.16 10.15 -5.58
C PRO A 25 -14.29 9.78 -6.80
N TYR A 26 -13.29 8.94 -6.54
CA TYR A 26 -12.52 8.30 -7.60
C TYR A 26 -13.42 7.32 -8.39
N PRO A 27 -13.12 7.02 -9.66
CA PRO A 27 -13.92 6.09 -10.47
C PRO A 27 -14.18 4.74 -9.78
N ILE A 28 -13.15 4.17 -9.14
CA ILE A 28 -13.32 2.92 -8.38
C ILE A 28 -14.29 3.06 -7.21
N GLN A 29 -14.33 4.21 -6.53
CA GLN A 29 -15.22 4.45 -5.39
C GLN A 29 -16.66 4.55 -5.86
N SER A 30 -16.91 5.18 -7.00
CA SER A 30 -18.25 5.30 -7.59
C SER A 30 -18.87 3.96 -7.97
N GLU A 31 -18.06 2.98 -8.39
CA GLU A 31 -18.49 1.63 -8.74
C GLU A 31 -18.58 0.71 -7.51
N VAL A 32 -17.53 0.69 -6.69
CA VAL A 32 -17.38 -0.25 -5.58
C VAL A 32 -18.34 0.08 -4.43
N ILE A 33 -18.46 1.35 -4.01
CA ILE A 33 -19.23 1.69 -2.81
C ILE A 33 -20.69 1.22 -2.91
N PRO A 34 -21.43 1.53 -3.99
CA PRO A 34 -22.81 1.05 -4.13
C PRO A 34 -22.91 -0.48 -4.27
N ALA A 35 -21.93 -1.13 -4.90
CA ALA A 35 -21.90 -2.58 -5.06
C ALA A 35 -21.72 -3.29 -3.71
N VAL A 36 -20.81 -2.79 -2.87
CA VAL A 36 -20.57 -3.33 -1.53
C VAL A 36 -21.80 -3.16 -0.64
N LEU A 37 -22.43 -1.98 -0.65
CA LEU A 37 -23.66 -1.72 0.11
C LEU A 37 -24.82 -2.65 -0.28
N LYS A 38 -24.85 -3.14 -1.53
CA LYS A 38 -25.84 -4.11 -2.03
C LYS A 38 -25.48 -5.57 -1.72
N GLY A 39 -24.37 -5.82 -1.02
CA GLY A 39 -23.94 -7.18 -0.65
C GLY A 39 -23.36 -8.01 -1.80
N ARG A 40 -22.94 -7.38 -2.91
CA ARG A 40 -22.30 -8.09 -4.03
C ARG A 40 -20.86 -8.45 -3.70
N ASP A 41 -20.44 -9.66 -4.06
CA ASP A 41 -19.02 -9.99 -4.17
C ASP A 41 -18.41 -9.21 -5.34
N LEU A 42 -17.12 -8.88 -5.25
CA LEU A 42 -16.45 -8.15 -6.32
C LEU A 42 -14.97 -8.47 -6.45
N ILE A 43 -14.48 -8.24 -7.67
CA ILE A 43 -13.06 -8.12 -8.01
C ILE A 43 -12.84 -6.70 -8.48
N ALA A 44 -12.05 -5.92 -7.73
CA ALA A 44 -11.69 -4.56 -8.09
C ALA A 44 -10.21 -4.48 -8.45
N ILE A 45 -9.95 -4.19 -9.72
CA ILE A 45 -8.60 -4.01 -10.28
C ILE A 45 -8.38 -2.53 -10.49
N ALA A 46 -7.45 -1.99 -9.72
CA ALA A 46 -6.97 -0.64 -9.95
C ALA A 46 -5.55 -0.46 -9.41
N LYS A 47 -4.82 0.48 -10.01
CA LYS A 47 -3.50 0.87 -9.56
C LYS A 47 -3.55 1.39 -8.12
N THR A 48 -2.43 1.30 -7.42
CA THR A 48 -2.29 1.92 -6.10
C THR A 48 -2.57 3.43 -6.22
N GLY A 49 -3.30 3.99 -5.26
CA GLY A 49 -3.65 5.43 -5.24
C GLY A 49 -4.84 5.84 -6.09
N SER A 50 -5.58 4.87 -6.63
CA SER A 50 -6.90 5.10 -7.22
C SER A 50 -8.02 5.28 -6.19
N GLY A 51 -7.71 5.34 -4.89
CA GLY A 51 -8.71 5.46 -3.83
C GLY A 51 -9.35 4.14 -3.36
N LYS A 52 -8.72 2.98 -3.64
CA LYS A 52 -9.20 1.64 -3.24
C LYS A 52 -9.56 1.52 -1.75
N THR A 53 -8.71 2.02 -0.86
CA THR A 53 -8.93 1.87 0.59
C THR A 53 -10.26 2.45 1.04
N ALA A 54 -10.55 3.70 0.68
CA ALA A 54 -11.83 4.33 1.01
C ALA A 54 -13.02 3.64 0.33
N SER A 55 -12.81 3.01 -0.84
CA SER A 55 -13.88 2.33 -1.58
C SER A 55 -14.47 1.13 -0.84
N PHE A 56 -13.69 0.42 -0.02
CA PHE A 56 -14.21 -0.64 0.86
C PHE A 56 -14.42 -0.17 2.29
N ILE A 57 -13.61 0.76 2.82
CA ILE A 57 -13.76 1.21 4.22
C ILE A 57 -15.08 1.93 4.45
N LEU A 58 -15.49 2.85 3.56
CA LEU A 58 -16.74 3.60 3.71
C LEU A 58 -17.98 2.70 3.81
N PRO A 59 -18.22 1.77 2.86
CA PRO A 59 -19.39 0.90 2.96
C PRO A 59 -19.27 -0.10 4.11
N LEU A 60 -18.07 -0.55 4.50
CA LEU A 60 -17.90 -1.41 5.69
C LEU A 60 -18.31 -0.68 6.97
N LEU A 61 -17.84 0.55 7.17
CA LEU A 61 -18.21 1.36 8.33
C LEU A 61 -19.73 1.56 8.41
N GLN A 62 -20.36 1.86 7.28
CA GLN A 62 -21.82 2.01 7.19
C GLN A 62 -22.57 0.72 7.52
N LEU A 63 -22.17 -0.42 6.91
CA LEU A 63 -22.85 -1.70 7.12
C LEU A 63 -22.72 -2.17 8.57
N ILE A 64 -21.59 -1.88 9.23
CA ILE A 64 -21.41 -2.20 10.65
C ILE A 64 -22.25 -1.28 11.52
N HIS A 65 -22.24 0.02 11.24
CA HIS A 65 -22.98 1.03 12.00
C HIS A 65 -24.50 0.84 11.90
N GLY A 66 -25.01 0.41 10.74
CA GLY A 66 -26.43 0.14 10.52
C GLY A 66 -26.95 -1.17 11.15
N GLN A 67 -26.09 -1.94 11.83
CA GLN A 67 -26.51 -3.13 12.57
C GLN A 67 -26.75 -2.77 14.03
N ASP A 68 -27.83 -3.32 14.61
CA ASP A 68 -28.00 -3.30 16.06
C ASP A 68 -26.77 -3.92 16.72
N ALA A 69 -26.11 -3.15 17.58
CA ALA A 69 -24.89 -3.56 18.28
C ALA A 69 -25.11 -4.82 19.16
N GLY A 70 -26.38 -5.20 19.40
CA GLY A 70 -26.79 -6.26 20.30
C GLY A 70 -26.20 -6.09 21.71
N GLU A 71 -26.31 -7.11 22.55
CA GLU A 71 -25.68 -7.09 23.88
C GLU A 71 -24.15 -7.23 23.83
N ARG A 72 -23.57 -7.63 22.69
CA ARG A 72 -22.12 -7.82 22.52
C ARG A 72 -21.67 -7.41 21.13
N ARG A 73 -20.82 -6.39 21.03
CA ARG A 73 -20.06 -6.06 19.82
C ARG A 73 -19.21 -7.26 19.40
N ARG A 74 -19.29 -7.64 18.12
CA ARG A 74 -18.57 -8.78 17.52
C ARG A 74 -17.86 -8.32 16.26
N LEU A 75 -16.81 -9.04 15.88
CA LEU A 75 -16.12 -8.81 14.62
C LEU A 75 -17.08 -9.10 13.45
N ARG A 76 -17.38 -8.05 12.65
CA ARG A 76 -18.29 -8.10 11.50
C ARG A 76 -17.53 -8.05 10.17
N ALA A 77 -16.44 -7.31 10.12
CA ALA A 77 -15.64 -7.18 8.90
C ALA A 77 -14.16 -7.45 9.18
N LEU A 78 -13.54 -8.25 8.30
CA LEU A 78 -12.12 -8.56 8.33
C LEU A 78 -11.46 -8.08 7.04
N VAL A 79 -10.41 -7.27 7.18
CA VAL A 79 -9.55 -6.83 6.07
C VAL A 79 -8.19 -7.51 6.24
N LEU A 80 -7.81 -8.37 5.30
CA LEU A 80 -6.50 -8.99 5.25
C LEU A 80 -5.58 -8.21 4.34
N VAL A 81 -4.35 -7.99 4.79
CA VAL A 81 -3.32 -7.25 4.07
C VAL A 81 -1.93 -7.87 4.24
N PRO A 82 -1.03 -7.75 3.25
CA PRO A 82 0.26 -8.44 3.27
C PRO A 82 1.29 -7.79 4.21
N THR A 83 1.14 -6.52 4.57
CA THR A 83 2.15 -5.79 5.36
C THR A 83 1.58 -5.11 6.59
N ARG A 84 2.44 -4.96 7.60
CA ARG A 84 2.12 -4.32 8.89
C ARG A 84 1.78 -2.85 8.70
N GLU A 85 2.51 -2.21 7.80
CA GLU A 85 2.37 -0.79 7.46
C GLU A 85 1.03 -0.53 6.80
N LEU A 86 0.63 -1.37 5.85
CA LEU A 86 -0.68 -1.27 5.21
C LEU A 86 -1.80 -1.50 6.23
N ALA A 87 -1.62 -2.43 7.17
CA ALA A 87 -2.61 -2.67 8.21
C ALA A 87 -2.84 -1.43 9.09
N ALA A 88 -1.77 -0.81 9.57
CA ALA A 88 -1.83 0.42 10.36
C ALA A 88 -2.43 1.60 9.57
N GLN A 89 -2.07 1.72 8.29
CA GLN A 89 -2.59 2.77 7.41
C GLN A 89 -4.10 2.64 7.21
N ILE A 90 -4.60 1.45 6.88
CA ILE A 90 -6.03 1.24 6.65
C ILE A 90 -6.82 1.48 7.95
N GLU A 91 -6.28 1.13 9.11
CA GLU A 91 -6.89 1.46 10.40
C GLU A 91 -6.96 2.98 10.63
N GLU A 92 -5.92 3.73 10.27
CA GLU A 92 -5.92 5.20 10.36
C GLU A 92 -7.02 5.80 9.47
N VAL A 93 -7.13 5.36 8.22
CA VAL A 93 -8.20 5.76 7.29
C VAL A 93 -9.58 5.39 7.86
N ALA A 94 -9.74 4.19 8.42
CA ALA A 94 -11.00 3.78 9.02
C ALA A 94 -11.40 4.63 10.24
N LYS A 95 -10.43 5.02 11.07
CA LYS A 95 -10.67 5.93 12.21
C LYS A 95 -11.04 7.34 11.77
N GLN A 96 -10.37 7.87 10.74
CA GLN A 96 -10.67 9.18 10.17
C GLN A 96 -12.08 9.22 9.59
N LEU A 97 -12.40 8.26 8.71
CA LEU A 97 -13.69 8.22 8.01
C LEU A 97 -14.86 7.84 8.93
N GLY A 98 -14.61 7.11 10.02
CA GLY A 98 -15.62 6.74 11.01
C GLY A 98 -15.74 7.70 12.20
N SER A 99 -15.06 8.85 12.18
CA SER A 99 -14.89 9.74 13.35
C SER A 99 -16.19 10.40 13.84
N HIS A 100 -17.14 10.61 12.92
CA HIS A 100 -18.46 11.20 13.16
C HIS A 100 -19.56 10.16 13.45
N LEU A 101 -19.26 8.86 13.41
CA LEU A 101 -20.28 7.82 13.62
C LEU A 101 -20.74 7.74 15.08
N GLU A 102 -22.06 7.75 15.32
CA GLU A 102 -22.66 7.58 16.65
C GLU A 102 -23.71 6.45 16.73
N PRO A 103 -23.40 5.28 17.34
CA PRO A 103 -22.18 4.95 18.05
C PRO A 103 -20.99 4.68 17.12
N ARG A 104 -19.79 4.98 17.64
CA ARG A 104 -18.53 4.70 16.91
C ARG A 104 -18.33 3.20 16.70
N VAL A 105 -17.99 2.86 15.47
CA VAL A 105 -17.50 1.54 15.08
C VAL A 105 -16.11 1.32 15.68
N LYS A 106 -15.92 0.24 16.44
CA LYS A 106 -14.60 -0.12 16.97
C LYS A 106 -13.73 -0.74 15.88
N THR A 107 -12.68 -0.03 15.49
CA THR A 107 -11.69 -0.44 14.48
C THR A 107 -10.34 -0.77 15.12
N GLY A 108 -9.58 -1.69 14.53
CA GLY A 108 -8.25 -2.06 15.01
C GLY A 108 -7.37 -2.71 13.95
N ALA A 109 -6.05 -2.53 14.06
CA ALA A 109 -5.07 -3.26 13.27
C ALA A 109 -4.26 -4.25 14.13
N VAL A 110 -4.03 -5.46 13.60
CA VAL A 110 -3.17 -6.46 14.24
C VAL A 110 -2.13 -7.00 13.27
N PHE A 111 -0.87 -6.97 13.70
CA PHE A 111 0.26 -7.40 12.88
C PHE A 111 1.46 -7.84 13.72
N GLY A 112 2.35 -8.64 13.12
CA GLY A 112 3.54 -9.21 13.77
C GLY A 112 4.58 -8.18 14.22
N GLY A 113 5.62 -8.63 14.93
CA GLY A 113 6.79 -7.80 15.29
C GLY A 113 6.55 -6.71 16.34
N VAL A 114 5.38 -6.69 16.97
CA VAL A 114 5.10 -5.96 18.21
C VAL A 114 4.50 -6.91 19.24
N ALA A 115 4.51 -6.51 20.51
CA ALA A 115 3.95 -7.31 21.60
C ALA A 115 2.50 -7.71 21.31
N ILE A 116 2.17 -8.98 21.54
CA ILE A 116 0.84 -9.52 21.25
C ILE A 116 -0.20 -9.10 22.31
N ASN A 117 0.22 -8.96 23.57
CA ASN A 117 -0.70 -8.69 24.69
C ASN A 117 -1.50 -7.37 24.52
N PRO A 118 -0.91 -6.23 24.11
CA PRO A 118 -1.68 -5.03 23.80
C PRO A 118 -2.74 -5.26 22.71
N GLN A 119 -2.41 -6.02 21.65
CA GLN A 119 -3.37 -6.35 20.59
C GLN A 119 -4.49 -7.26 21.11
N MET A 120 -4.21 -8.21 22.00
CA MET A 120 -5.24 -9.04 22.64
C MET A 120 -6.24 -8.18 23.43
N ILE A 121 -5.77 -7.14 24.12
CA ILE A 121 -6.63 -6.21 24.87
C ILE A 121 -7.48 -5.35 23.91
N GLN A 122 -6.87 -4.86 22.83
CA GLN A 122 -7.54 -4.02 21.82
C GLN A 122 -8.71 -4.75 21.12
N LEU A 123 -8.63 -6.07 20.97
CA LEU A 123 -9.65 -6.87 20.29
C LEU A 123 -11.00 -6.95 21.02
N LYS A 124 -11.09 -6.48 22.27
CA LYS A 124 -12.33 -6.53 23.06
C LYS A 124 -13.43 -5.66 22.43
N GLY A 125 -14.43 -6.34 21.85
CA GLY A 125 -15.57 -5.71 21.19
C GLY A 125 -15.22 -5.02 19.87
N ILE A 126 -14.14 -5.47 19.21
CA ILE A 126 -13.76 -5.01 17.88
C ILE A 126 -14.82 -5.41 16.84
N GLU A 127 -15.10 -4.52 15.89
CA GLU A 127 -16.16 -4.71 14.90
C GLU A 127 -15.59 -4.74 13.47
N LEU A 128 -14.54 -3.96 13.22
CA LEU A 128 -13.73 -3.98 12.00
C LEU A 128 -12.27 -4.25 12.36
N LEU A 129 -11.71 -5.35 11.86
CA LEU A 129 -10.32 -5.72 12.09
C LEU A 129 -9.54 -5.71 10.79
N ILE A 130 -8.41 -5.01 10.80
CA ILE A 130 -7.41 -5.07 9.75
C ILE A 130 -6.26 -5.96 10.25
N ALA A 131 -5.83 -6.95 9.49
CA ALA A 131 -4.85 -7.91 9.97
C ALA A 131 -3.87 -8.39 8.91
N THR A 132 -2.63 -8.65 9.33
CA THR A 132 -1.70 -9.51 8.58
C THR A 132 -1.96 -10.98 8.93
N PRO A 133 -1.94 -11.92 7.96
CA PRO A 133 -2.38 -13.30 8.18
C PRO A 133 -1.76 -14.03 9.39
N GLY A 134 -0.43 -14.14 9.49
CA GLY A 134 0.23 -14.83 10.60
C GLY A 134 -0.14 -14.31 12.00
N ARG A 135 -0.23 -12.98 12.20
CA ARG A 135 -0.65 -12.42 13.51
C ARG A 135 -2.11 -12.70 13.81
N LEU A 136 -2.98 -12.72 12.79
CA LEU A 136 -4.39 -13.09 13.00
C LEU A 136 -4.49 -14.52 13.54
N LEU A 137 -3.75 -15.46 12.95
CA LEU A 137 -3.72 -16.86 13.39
C LEU A 137 -3.20 -17.00 14.83
N GLU A 138 -2.12 -16.29 15.20
CA GLU A 138 -1.63 -16.26 16.59
C GLU A 138 -2.74 -15.79 17.58
N LEU A 139 -3.50 -14.77 17.22
CA LEU A 139 -4.55 -14.20 18.07
C LEU A 139 -5.80 -15.11 18.14
N VAL A 140 -6.13 -15.80 17.05
CA VAL A 140 -7.17 -16.84 17.03
C VAL A 140 -6.75 -18.02 17.93
N ALA A 141 -5.51 -18.51 17.80
CA ALA A 141 -5.00 -19.61 18.61
C ALA A 141 -5.03 -19.28 20.11
N LYS A 142 -4.83 -18.01 20.49
CA LYS A 142 -4.97 -17.51 21.86
C LYS A 142 -6.41 -17.17 22.28
N ASN A 143 -7.43 -17.53 21.50
CA ASN A 143 -8.83 -17.23 21.74
C ASN A 143 -9.14 -15.73 21.95
N SER A 144 -8.31 -14.84 21.40
CA SER A 144 -8.45 -13.39 21.58
C SER A 144 -9.43 -12.76 20.59
N VAL A 145 -9.69 -13.43 19.48
CA VAL A 145 -10.69 -13.03 18.48
C VAL A 145 -11.35 -14.28 17.90
N LYS A 146 -12.66 -14.18 17.62
CA LYS A 146 -13.43 -15.22 16.93
C LYS A 146 -13.87 -14.70 15.56
N LEU A 147 -13.63 -15.50 14.52
CA LEU A 147 -13.95 -15.11 13.13
C LEU A 147 -15.36 -15.53 12.70
N SER A 148 -16.08 -16.31 13.51
CA SER A 148 -17.37 -16.93 13.16
C SER A 148 -18.54 -15.96 12.95
N SER A 149 -18.35 -14.66 13.20
CA SER A 149 -19.37 -13.61 12.97
C SER A 149 -19.02 -12.65 11.85
N VAL A 150 -17.90 -12.89 11.14
CA VAL A 150 -17.47 -12.07 10.00
C VAL A 150 -18.47 -12.22 8.86
N ALA A 151 -19.12 -11.11 8.52
CA ALA A 151 -20.08 -10.99 7.43
C ALA A 151 -19.43 -10.50 6.13
N THR A 152 -18.31 -9.76 6.21
CA THR A 152 -17.57 -9.29 5.05
C THR A 152 -16.07 -9.54 5.20
N LEU A 153 -15.47 -10.19 4.20
CA LEU A 153 -14.03 -10.36 4.06
C LEU A 153 -13.51 -9.46 2.94
N VAL A 154 -12.42 -8.74 3.21
CA VAL A 154 -11.68 -7.97 2.21
C VAL A 154 -10.26 -8.50 2.09
N LEU A 155 -9.83 -8.78 0.87
CA LEU A 155 -8.45 -9.08 0.54
C LEU A 155 -7.86 -7.90 -0.24
N ASP A 156 -7.02 -7.09 0.40
CA ASP A 156 -6.32 -5.98 -0.28
C ASP A 156 -4.87 -6.37 -0.60
N GLU A 157 -4.42 -5.95 -1.77
CA GLU A 157 -3.20 -6.49 -2.43
C GLU A 157 -3.23 -8.03 -2.54
N ALA A 158 -4.33 -8.59 -3.07
CA ALA A 158 -4.55 -10.04 -3.17
C ALA A 158 -3.46 -10.82 -3.94
N ASP A 159 -2.82 -10.19 -4.92
CA ASP A 159 -1.63 -10.71 -5.63
C ASP A 159 -0.43 -10.95 -4.72
N ARG A 160 -0.37 -10.28 -3.58
CA ARG A 160 0.68 -10.47 -2.57
C ARG A 160 0.24 -11.38 -1.45
N LEU A 161 -1.03 -11.30 -1.04
CA LEU A 161 -1.59 -12.24 -0.04
C LEU A 161 -1.58 -13.69 -0.51
N TYR A 162 -1.48 -13.93 -1.82
CA TYR A 162 -1.40 -15.27 -2.39
C TYR A 162 -0.03 -15.64 -2.98
N ALA A 163 1.00 -14.83 -2.72
CA ALA A 163 2.38 -15.25 -2.94
C ALA A 163 2.73 -16.46 -2.05
N GLU A 164 3.72 -17.27 -2.44
CA GLU A 164 4.09 -18.53 -1.78
C GLU A 164 4.19 -18.43 -0.25
N ASP A 165 4.71 -17.31 0.28
CA ASP A 165 4.91 -17.08 1.71
C ASP A 165 3.61 -17.03 2.56
N PHE A 166 2.44 -16.80 1.95
CA PHE A 166 1.19 -16.55 2.68
C PHE A 166 0.07 -17.56 2.40
N GLN A 167 0.23 -18.48 1.45
CA GLN A 167 -0.85 -19.35 1.00
C GLN A 167 -1.40 -20.25 2.13
N ASP A 168 -0.51 -20.85 2.93
CA ASP A 168 -0.91 -21.70 4.05
C ASP A 168 -1.67 -20.92 5.13
N GLU A 169 -1.19 -19.71 5.47
CA GLU A 169 -1.84 -18.85 6.45
C GLU A 169 -3.23 -18.43 5.96
N MET A 170 -3.34 -18.08 4.68
CA MET A 170 -4.61 -17.71 4.05
C MET A 170 -5.61 -18.86 4.06
N GLN A 171 -5.21 -20.08 3.71
CA GLN A 171 -6.09 -21.25 3.74
C GLN A 171 -6.63 -21.51 5.16
N GLN A 172 -5.77 -21.42 6.18
CA GLN A 172 -6.20 -21.58 7.58
C GLN A 172 -7.21 -20.50 7.99
N ILE A 173 -6.99 -19.24 7.63
CA ILE A 173 -7.93 -18.15 7.96
C ILE A 173 -9.27 -18.36 7.25
N LEU A 174 -9.24 -18.71 5.96
CA LEU A 174 -10.46 -18.95 5.17
C LEU A 174 -11.30 -20.10 5.75
N ALA A 175 -10.66 -21.15 6.27
CA ALA A 175 -11.33 -22.28 6.93
C ALA A 175 -12.01 -21.90 8.26
N LEU A 176 -11.55 -20.83 8.93
CA LEU A 176 -12.12 -20.32 10.18
C LEU A 176 -13.29 -19.34 9.96
N LEU A 177 -13.49 -18.87 8.72
CA LEU A 177 -14.51 -17.89 8.38
C LEU A 177 -15.86 -18.55 8.05
N PRO A 178 -17.00 -17.87 8.28
CA PRO A 178 -18.32 -18.38 7.90
C PRO A 178 -18.44 -18.63 6.41
N ALA A 179 -19.04 -19.76 6.01
CA ALA A 179 -19.22 -20.10 4.59
C ALA A 179 -20.03 -19.05 3.83
N LYS A 180 -21.08 -18.50 4.45
CA LYS A 180 -21.89 -17.41 3.90
C LYS A 180 -21.37 -16.07 4.43
N ARG A 181 -20.72 -15.31 3.56
CA ARG A 181 -20.22 -13.95 3.79
C ARG A 181 -20.05 -13.25 2.44
N GLN A 182 -19.98 -11.93 2.44
CA GLN A 182 -19.55 -11.15 1.29
C GLN A 182 -18.01 -11.18 1.20
N ASN A 183 -17.47 -11.34 -0.01
CA ASN A 183 -16.04 -11.35 -0.25
C ASN A 183 -15.68 -10.25 -1.28
N LEU A 184 -14.71 -9.41 -0.92
CA LEU A 184 -14.23 -8.33 -1.76
C LEU A 184 -12.73 -8.54 -2.04
N LEU A 185 -12.35 -8.62 -3.31
CA LEU A 185 -10.96 -8.80 -3.72
C LEU A 185 -10.46 -7.54 -4.39
N PHE A 186 -9.39 -6.96 -3.86
CA PHE A 186 -8.71 -5.78 -4.41
C PHE A 186 -7.28 -6.12 -4.80
N SER A 187 -6.91 -5.80 -6.04
CA SER A 187 -5.52 -5.93 -6.47
C SER A 187 -5.15 -4.90 -7.55
N ALA A 188 -3.85 -4.73 -7.76
CA ALA A 188 -3.32 -4.01 -8.92
C ALA A 188 -3.17 -4.92 -10.14
N THR A 189 -2.99 -6.24 -9.93
CA THR A 189 -2.78 -7.22 -11.00
C THR A 189 -3.49 -8.53 -10.67
N ILE A 190 -3.96 -9.27 -11.67
CA ILE A 190 -4.57 -10.59 -11.44
C ILE A 190 -3.74 -11.66 -12.15
N PRO A 191 -2.68 -12.19 -11.51
CA PRO A 191 -1.99 -13.37 -12.01
C PRO A 191 -2.89 -14.62 -11.87
N PRO A 192 -2.56 -15.73 -12.57
CA PRO A 192 -3.39 -16.94 -12.58
C PRO A 192 -3.71 -17.53 -11.19
N GLU A 193 -2.84 -17.31 -10.20
CA GLU A 193 -3.09 -17.72 -8.81
C GLU A 193 -4.18 -16.91 -8.14
N VAL A 194 -4.22 -15.59 -8.37
CA VAL A 194 -5.29 -14.72 -7.86
C VAL A 194 -6.60 -14.99 -8.58
N GLU A 195 -6.56 -15.30 -9.88
CA GLU A 195 -7.76 -15.70 -10.62
C GLU A 195 -8.37 -17.00 -10.04
N ARG A 196 -7.51 -17.97 -9.71
CA ARG A 196 -7.92 -19.22 -9.03
C ARG A 196 -8.48 -18.96 -7.63
N LEU A 197 -7.85 -18.08 -6.85
CA LEU A 197 -8.37 -17.64 -5.56
C LEU A 197 -9.76 -17.03 -5.72
N ALA A 198 -9.90 -16.05 -6.62
CA ALA A 198 -11.17 -15.37 -6.89
C ALA A 198 -12.28 -16.38 -7.25
N ALA A 199 -11.99 -17.32 -8.15
CA ALA A 199 -12.94 -18.35 -8.55
C ALA A 199 -13.35 -19.29 -7.41
N SER A 200 -12.44 -19.55 -6.45
CA SER A 200 -12.74 -20.41 -5.29
C SER A 200 -13.45 -19.68 -4.15
N LEU A 201 -13.29 -18.36 -4.05
CA LEU A 201 -13.72 -17.54 -2.91
C LEU A 201 -15.01 -16.78 -3.17
N LEU A 202 -15.20 -16.28 -4.40
CA LEU A 202 -16.25 -15.33 -4.76
C LEU A 202 -17.44 -16.03 -5.42
N SER A 203 -18.64 -15.50 -5.21
CA SER A 203 -19.88 -15.98 -5.83
C SER A 203 -20.50 -14.92 -6.73
N ASP A 204 -20.55 -15.16 -8.05
CA ASP A 204 -21.04 -14.20 -9.07
C ASP A 204 -20.47 -12.77 -8.89
N PRO A 205 -19.12 -12.62 -8.84
CA PRO A 205 -18.51 -11.34 -8.50
C PRO A 205 -18.71 -10.30 -9.59
N MET A 206 -19.04 -9.08 -9.19
CA MET A 206 -18.93 -7.92 -10.06
C MET A 206 -17.45 -7.63 -10.31
N ARG A 207 -17.04 -7.59 -11.58
CA ARG A 207 -15.67 -7.25 -11.97
C ARG A 207 -15.59 -5.79 -12.35
N ILE A 208 -14.78 -5.03 -11.62
CA ILE A 208 -14.57 -3.60 -11.80
C ILE A 208 -13.10 -3.40 -12.14
N GLU A 209 -12.83 -3.00 -13.38
CA GLU A 209 -11.47 -2.69 -13.84
C GLU A 209 -11.38 -1.20 -14.17
N ILE A 210 -10.60 -0.47 -13.38
CA ILE A 210 -10.29 0.92 -13.69
C ILE A 210 -8.99 0.92 -14.49
N GLU A 211 -9.14 1.01 -15.82
CA GLU A 211 -8.02 1.22 -16.71
C GLU A 211 -7.31 2.52 -16.35
N ALA A 212 -5.98 2.48 -16.34
CA ALA A 212 -5.22 3.70 -16.25
C ALA A 212 -5.44 4.49 -17.54
N LYS A 213 -5.99 5.71 -17.43
CA LYS A 213 -5.92 6.65 -18.54
C LYS A 213 -4.45 6.80 -18.92
N ALA A 214 -4.14 6.81 -20.22
CA ALA A 214 -2.78 7.00 -20.74
C ALA A 214 -2.07 8.20 -20.08
N SER A 215 -2.85 9.25 -19.73
CA SER A 215 -2.40 10.46 -19.05
C SER A 215 -1.79 10.25 -17.65
N GLU A 216 -2.10 9.17 -16.92
CA GLU A 216 -1.44 8.91 -15.61
C GLU A 216 0.00 8.45 -15.77
N THR A 217 0.32 7.77 -16.88
CA THR A 217 1.71 7.45 -17.26
C THR A 217 2.45 8.69 -17.76
N GLU A 218 1.74 9.68 -18.29
CA GLU A 218 2.33 10.99 -18.68
C GLU A 218 2.75 11.84 -17.47
N LEU A 219 2.16 11.60 -16.29
CA LEU A 219 2.52 12.31 -15.06
C LEU A 219 3.86 11.83 -14.44
N ILE A 220 4.36 10.65 -14.84
CA ILE A 220 5.64 10.11 -14.34
C ILE A 220 6.71 10.33 -15.40
N SER A 221 7.56 11.33 -15.18
CA SER A 221 8.79 11.51 -15.95
C SER A 221 9.81 10.44 -15.53
N GLN A 222 10.10 9.51 -16.43
CA GLN A 222 11.07 8.44 -16.18
C GLN A 222 12.44 8.82 -16.75
N GLN A 223 13.46 8.79 -15.90
CA GLN A 223 14.84 9.12 -16.27
C GLN A 223 15.76 7.94 -15.96
N ILE A 224 16.47 7.44 -16.98
CA ILE A 224 17.37 6.29 -16.85
C ILE A 224 18.80 6.78 -16.97
N TYR A 225 19.55 6.78 -15.86
CA TYR A 225 20.95 7.16 -15.87
C TYR A 225 21.83 5.92 -15.98
N LEU A 226 22.67 5.86 -17.00
CA LEU A 226 23.73 4.86 -17.12
C LEU A 226 24.87 5.25 -16.19
N VAL A 227 25.21 4.38 -15.25
CA VAL A 227 26.19 4.70 -14.21
C VAL A 227 26.88 3.44 -13.70
N ASP A 228 28.18 3.51 -13.47
CA ASP A 228 28.91 2.43 -12.83
C ASP A 228 28.50 2.24 -11.36
N SER A 229 28.56 1.01 -10.88
CA SER A 229 28.17 0.65 -9.51
C SER A 229 28.86 1.50 -8.44
N SER A 230 30.13 1.86 -8.65
CA SER A 230 30.91 2.73 -7.76
C SER A 230 30.41 4.19 -7.74
N ARG A 231 29.86 4.69 -8.86
CA ARG A 231 29.41 6.08 -9.06
C ARG A 231 27.94 6.30 -8.69
N LYS A 232 27.15 5.25 -8.45
CA LYS A 232 25.73 5.36 -8.02
C LYS A 232 25.53 6.24 -6.79
N GLY A 233 26.40 6.10 -5.79
CA GLY A 233 26.32 6.88 -4.55
C GLY A 233 26.52 8.38 -4.78
N PRO A 234 27.67 8.79 -5.38
CA PRO A 234 27.90 10.18 -5.78
C PRO A 234 26.78 10.74 -6.68
N LEU A 235 26.33 9.98 -7.67
CA LEU A 235 25.26 10.42 -8.58
C LEU A 235 23.94 10.68 -7.83
N LEU A 236 23.54 9.79 -6.91
CA LEU A 236 22.36 10.01 -6.08
C LEU A 236 22.46 11.33 -5.30
N ARG A 237 23.62 11.62 -4.71
CA ARG A 237 23.84 12.84 -3.93
C ARG A 237 23.84 14.08 -4.81
N TYR A 238 24.48 14.00 -5.98
CA TYR A 238 24.44 15.04 -7.00
C TYR A 238 23.00 15.38 -7.38
N LEU A 239 22.19 14.38 -7.75
CA LEU A 239 20.80 14.60 -8.16
C LEU A 239 19.96 15.23 -7.05
N ILE A 240 20.10 14.74 -5.81
CA ILE A 240 19.36 15.29 -4.65
C ILE A 240 19.75 16.75 -4.37
N LYS A 241 21.06 17.06 -4.39
CA LYS A 241 21.56 18.39 -4.03
C LYS A 241 21.35 19.41 -5.16
N SER A 242 21.71 19.06 -6.40
CA SER A 242 21.59 19.93 -7.56
C SER A 242 20.14 20.20 -7.95
N GLY A 243 19.26 19.20 -7.81
CA GLY A 243 17.82 19.35 -8.02
C GLY A 243 17.07 19.91 -6.81
N ASP A 244 17.76 20.18 -5.69
CA ASP A 244 17.18 20.58 -4.41
C ASP A 244 15.98 19.71 -3.95
N TRP A 245 16.06 18.41 -4.19
CA TRP A 245 14.97 17.48 -3.92
C TRP A 245 14.64 17.44 -2.43
N LYS A 246 13.39 17.75 -2.07
CA LYS A 246 12.95 17.84 -0.67
C LYS A 246 12.51 16.51 -0.08
N GLN A 247 11.96 15.61 -0.89
CA GLN A 247 11.40 14.34 -0.44
C GLN A 247 11.68 13.26 -1.50
N VAL A 248 12.43 12.23 -1.12
CA VAL A 248 12.94 11.22 -2.05
C VAL A 248 12.80 9.83 -1.44
N LEU A 249 12.12 8.93 -2.16
CA LEU A 249 12.08 7.51 -1.81
C LEU A 249 13.09 6.73 -2.66
N VAL A 250 14.06 6.09 -2.02
CA VAL A 250 15.15 5.36 -2.67
C VAL A 250 14.97 3.87 -2.45
N PHE A 251 14.99 3.08 -3.50
CA PHE A 251 14.84 1.63 -3.46
C PHE A 251 16.16 0.88 -3.62
N THR A 252 16.43 -0.04 -2.69
CA THR A 252 17.58 -0.95 -2.73
C THR A 252 17.15 -2.43 -2.67
N SER A 253 18.04 -3.33 -3.11
CA SER A 253 17.77 -4.77 -3.16
C SER A 253 17.83 -5.49 -1.80
N SER A 254 18.52 -4.91 -0.81
CA SER A 254 18.70 -5.52 0.51
C SER A 254 18.82 -4.50 1.65
N GLN A 255 18.60 -4.98 2.87
CA GLN A 255 18.68 -4.19 4.10
C GLN A 255 20.10 -3.62 4.29
N LYS A 256 21.13 -4.46 4.14
CA LYS A 256 22.54 -4.04 4.25
C LYS A 256 22.89 -2.93 3.25
N ARG A 257 22.33 -2.98 2.03
CA ARG A 257 22.50 -1.90 1.04
C ARG A 257 21.75 -0.65 1.45
N ALA A 258 20.51 -0.77 1.95
CA ALA A 258 19.75 0.36 2.46
C ALA A 258 20.52 1.08 3.58
N ASP A 259 21.03 0.34 4.57
CA ASP A 259 21.82 0.87 5.68
C ASP A 259 23.08 1.60 5.20
N ASN A 260 23.79 1.02 4.22
CA ASN A 260 25.00 1.62 3.67
C ASN A 260 24.69 2.93 2.92
N VAL A 261 23.67 2.92 2.06
CA VAL A 261 23.24 4.11 1.31
C VAL A 261 22.82 5.21 2.29
N THR A 262 21.99 4.91 3.28
CA THR A 262 21.58 5.86 4.32
C THR A 262 22.77 6.44 5.07
N ARG A 263 23.72 5.61 5.52
CA ARG A 263 24.92 6.08 6.22
C ARG A 263 25.73 7.06 5.36
N LYS A 264 25.90 6.76 4.07
CA LYS A 264 26.62 7.64 3.13
C LYS A 264 25.87 8.94 2.88
N LEU A 265 24.53 8.93 2.80
CA LEU A 265 23.73 10.14 2.67
C LEU A 265 23.88 11.05 3.90
N VAL A 266 23.74 10.47 5.10
CA VAL A 266 23.87 11.21 6.38
C VAL A 266 25.28 11.80 6.53
N ALA A 267 26.32 11.02 6.24
CA ALA A 267 27.71 11.51 6.27
C ALA A 267 27.98 12.68 5.32
N ASN A 268 27.14 12.88 4.30
CA ASN A 268 27.25 13.95 3.31
C ASN A 268 26.20 15.06 3.52
N GLY A 269 25.63 15.16 4.72
CA GLY A 269 24.72 16.23 5.14
C GLY A 269 23.30 16.09 4.58
N ILE A 270 22.89 14.90 4.14
CA ILE A 270 21.52 14.65 3.65
C ILE A 270 20.77 13.87 4.74
N SER A 271 19.67 14.44 5.27
CA SER A 271 18.84 13.74 6.25
C SER A 271 18.19 12.51 5.61
N ALA A 272 18.56 11.32 6.10
CA ALA A 272 18.11 10.06 5.56
C ALA A 272 17.88 9.01 6.66
N SER A 273 16.89 8.13 6.45
CA SER A 273 16.62 6.98 7.31
C SER A 273 16.38 5.75 6.43
N THR A 274 16.71 4.58 6.96
CA THR A 274 16.28 3.32 6.34
C THR A 274 14.81 3.04 6.61
N PHE A 275 14.24 2.15 5.80
CA PHE A 275 12.92 1.56 5.97
C PHE A 275 12.93 0.11 5.49
N HIS A 276 13.23 -0.83 6.39
CA HIS A 276 13.21 -2.27 6.08
C HIS A 276 12.80 -3.13 7.28
N SER A 277 12.55 -4.42 7.04
CA SER A 277 12.07 -5.36 8.07
C SER A 277 13.05 -5.62 9.21
N GLY A 278 14.34 -5.33 9.04
CA GLY A 278 15.34 -5.35 10.12
C GLY A 278 15.20 -4.23 11.17
N MET A 279 14.38 -3.19 10.90
CA MET A 279 14.10 -2.13 11.87
C MET A 279 13.00 -2.55 12.86
N SER A 280 13.04 -1.99 14.07
CA SER A 280 11.91 -2.11 14.99
C SER A 280 10.66 -1.43 14.41
N GLN A 281 9.46 -1.92 14.76
CA GLN A 281 8.23 -1.32 14.28
C GLN A 281 8.12 0.17 14.68
N GLY A 282 8.47 0.50 15.93
CA GLY A 282 8.49 1.90 16.39
C GLY A 282 9.46 2.75 15.58
N GLY A 283 10.63 2.22 15.22
CA GLY A 283 11.58 2.89 14.34
C GLY A 283 11.02 3.12 12.93
N ARG A 284 10.31 2.16 12.35
CA ARG A 284 9.63 2.29 11.05
C ARG A 284 8.53 3.36 11.11
N THR A 285 7.65 3.30 12.11
CA THR A 285 6.59 4.30 12.29
C THR A 285 7.17 5.70 12.46
N ALA A 286 8.22 5.87 13.26
CA ALA A 286 8.87 7.16 13.45
C ALA A 286 9.56 7.68 12.18
N ALA A 287 10.27 6.81 11.45
CA ALA A 287 10.91 7.19 10.18
C ALA A 287 9.88 7.63 9.14
N LEU A 288 8.76 6.90 9.04
CA LEU A 288 7.67 7.23 8.13
C LEU A 288 7.00 8.56 8.51
N ALA A 289 6.74 8.80 9.79
CA ALA A 289 6.16 10.06 10.27
C ALA A 289 7.06 11.25 9.89
N LYS A 290 8.37 11.17 10.19
CA LYS A 290 9.34 12.21 9.84
C LYS A 290 9.47 12.42 8.33
N PHE A 291 9.34 11.36 7.55
CA PHE A 291 9.33 11.45 6.08
C PHE A 291 8.08 12.16 5.57
N LYS A 292 6.91 11.86 6.13
CA LYS A 292 5.64 12.53 5.79
C LYS A 292 5.64 14.02 6.15
N THR A 293 6.24 14.41 7.29
CA THR A 293 6.32 15.82 7.72
C THR A 293 7.41 16.63 7.01
N GLY A 294 8.27 15.98 6.22
CA GLY A 294 9.39 16.64 5.52
C GLY A 294 10.64 16.87 6.37
N GLU A 295 10.64 16.46 7.65
CA GLU A 295 11.83 16.46 8.51
C GLU A 295 12.93 15.55 7.97
N LEU A 296 12.53 14.46 7.33
CA LEU A 296 13.42 13.52 6.65
C LEU A 296 13.37 13.72 5.14
N ARG A 297 14.50 14.08 4.53
CA ARG A 297 14.59 14.31 3.08
C ARG A 297 14.57 13.01 2.28
N VAL A 298 15.22 11.96 2.77
CA VAL A 298 15.36 10.68 2.05
C VAL A 298 14.93 9.50 2.89
N LEU A 299 14.04 8.67 2.34
CA LEU A 299 13.72 7.35 2.90
C LEU A 299 14.32 6.26 2.01
N VAL A 300 15.21 5.43 2.55
CA VAL A 300 15.86 4.35 1.80
C VAL A 300 15.22 3.01 2.18
N ALA A 301 14.48 2.41 1.26
CA ALA A 301 13.63 1.26 1.51
C ALA A 301 13.99 0.03 0.66
N THR A 302 13.69 -1.15 1.20
CA THR A 302 13.59 -2.37 0.39
C THR A 302 12.17 -2.55 -0.14
N ASP A 303 12.01 -3.33 -1.22
CA ASP A 303 10.69 -3.65 -1.78
C ASP A 303 9.71 -4.11 -0.72
N LEU A 304 10.07 -5.17 0.02
CA LEU A 304 9.19 -5.79 1.00
C LEU A 304 8.66 -4.81 2.04
N ALA A 305 9.49 -3.88 2.47
CA ALA A 305 9.11 -2.91 3.49
C ALA A 305 8.33 -1.72 2.93
N SER A 306 8.63 -1.30 1.71
CA SER A 306 7.94 -0.17 1.07
C SER A 306 6.52 -0.45 0.57
N ARG A 307 6.16 -1.73 0.51
CA ARG A 307 4.86 -2.20 0.07
C ARG A 307 3.79 -1.78 1.08
N GLY A 308 2.81 -1.02 0.61
CA GLY A 308 1.75 -0.49 1.45
C GLY A 308 2.15 0.70 2.32
N ILE A 309 3.25 1.41 2.02
CA ILE A 309 3.47 2.73 2.64
C ILE A 309 2.61 3.78 1.94
N ASP A 310 1.82 4.52 2.73
CA ASP A 310 1.10 5.73 2.31
C ASP A 310 1.98 6.97 2.21
N VAL A 311 3.01 6.95 1.36
CA VAL A 311 3.64 8.20 0.90
C VAL A 311 3.32 8.34 -0.56
N GLN A 312 2.04 8.54 -0.83
CA GLN A 312 1.55 8.67 -2.20
C GLN A 312 1.78 10.10 -2.68
N SER A 313 2.06 10.25 -3.98
CA SER A 313 2.38 11.53 -4.63
C SER A 313 3.73 12.13 -4.20
N LEU A 314 4.76 11.29 -4.02
CA LEU A 314 6.12 11.78 -3.84
C LEU A 314 6.60 12.52 -5.09
N PRO A 315 7.39 13.59 -4.95
CA PRO A 315 7.95 14.28 -6.12
C PRO A 315 9.06 13.45 -6.79
N HIS A 316 9.82 12.66 -6.02
CA HIS A 316 10.95 11.88 -6.53
C HIS A 316 10.99 10.46 -5.98
N VAL A 317 11.16 9.50 -6.89
CA VAL A 317 11.42 8.09 -6.60
C VAL A 317 12.69 7.67 -7.31
N VAL A 318 13.59 6.98 -6.60
CA VAL A 318 14.85 6.51 -7.18
C VAL A 318 14.98 4.99 -7.04
N ASN A 319 15.08 4.29 -8.15
CA ASN A 319 15.57 2.92 -8.21
C ASN A 319 17.11 2.96 -8.16
N TYR A 320 17.69 2.84 -6.96
CA TYR A 320 19.14 2.76 -6.78
C TYR A 320 19.68 1.41 -7.31
N GLU A 321 18.89 0.36 -7.15
CA GLU A 321 19.09 -0.95 -7.78
C GLU A 321 17.80 -1.39 -8.46
N LEU A 322 17.88 -2.16 -9.55
CA LEU A 322 16.69 -2.65 -10.22
C LEU A 322 15.88 -3.61 -9.31
N PRO A 323 14.55 -3.59 -9.42
CA PRO A 323 13.71 -4.60 -8.78
C PRO A 323 13.86 -5.96 -9.47
N ARG A 324 13.45 -7.03 -8.80
CA ARG A 324 13.52 -8.40 -9.33
C ARG A 324 12.55 -8.67 -10.48
N SER A 325 11.45 -7.93 -10.56
CA SER A 325 10.41 -8.14 -11.57
C SER A 325 9.95 -6.82 -12.21
N PRO A 326 9.42 -6.86 -13.45
CA PRO A 326 8.77 -5.71 -14.05
C PRO A 326 7.54 -5.19 -13.29
N ILE A 327 6.83 -6.09 -12.59
CA ILE A 327 5.68 -5.73 -11.75
C ILE A 327 6.14 -4.86 -10.57
N ASP A 328 7.22 -5.27 -9.90
CA ASP A 328 7.82 -4.48 -8.83
C ASP A 328 8.34 -3.12 -9.35
N TYR A 329 8.89 -3.06 -10.56
CA TYR A 329 9.28 -1.80 -11.19
C TYR A 329 8.11 -0.82 -11.30
N GLN A 330 6.98 -1.27 -11.84
CA GLN A 330 5.76 -0.47 -11.92
C GLN A 330 5.27 -0.04 -10.53
N HIS A 331 5.32 -0.92 -9.54
CA HIS A 331 4.94 -0.60 -8.16
C HIS A 331 5.85 0.44 -7.49
N ARG A 332 7.16 0.43 -7.80
CA ARG A 332 8.12 1.40 -7.31
C ARG A 332 7.91 2.77 -7.94
N ILE A 333 7.94 2.87 -9.27
CA ILE A 333 7.77 4.16 -9.95
C ILE A 333 6.39 4.74 -9.70
N GLY A 334 5.38 3.88 -9.51
CA GLY A 334 4.04 4.31 -9.16
C GLY A 334 3.94 5.01 -7.81
N ARG A 335 5.00 5.10 -6.97
CA ARG A 335 4.98 5.91 -5.73
C ARG A 335 5.01 7.42 -6.00
N THR A 336 5.31 7.81 -7.23
CA THR A 336 5.25 9.18 -7.74
C THR A 336 4.17 9.31 -8.83
N GLY A 337 3.84 10.54 -9.25
CA GLY A 337 2.92 10.78 -10.37
C GLY A 337 1.45 10.38 -10.13
N ARG A 338 0.85 10.82 -9.02
CA ARG A 338 -0.53 10.46 -8.63
C ARG A 338 -1.40 11.68 -8.33
N ALA A 339 -2.73 11.50 -8.37
CA ALA A 339 -3.72 12.52 -8.04
C ALA A 339 -3.46 13.86 -8.76
N GLU A 340 -3.25 13.80 -10.08
CA GLU A 340 -2.97 14.95 -10.96
C GLU A 340 -1.63 15.67 -10.69
N THR A 341 -0.78 15.15 -9.80
CA THR A 341 0.54 15.71 -9.49
C THR A 341 1.61 14.98 -10.30
N ALA A 342 2.40 15.73 -11.08
CA ALA A 342 3.53 15.18 -11.82
C ALA A 342 4.68 14.78 -10.89
N GLY A 343 5.51 13.85 -11.34
CA GLY A 343 6.60 13.35 -10.52
C GLY A 343 7.69 12.65 -11.32
N VAL A 344 8.86 12.45 -10.71
CA VAL A 344 10.06 11.95 -11.39
C VAL A 344 10.47 10.59 -10.81
N ALA A 345 10.56 9.60 -11.69
CA ALA A 345 11.09 8.28 -11.39
C ALA A 345 12.46 8.11 -12.03
N VAL A 346 13.50 8.10 -11.21
CA VAL A 346 14.89 7.93 -11.63
C VAL A 346 15.33 6.48 -11.46
N THR A 347 16.01 5.92 -12.45
CA THR A 347 16.64 4.60 -12.34
C THR A 347 18.14 4.70 -12.59
N LEU A 348 18.93 4.21 -11.64
CA LEU A 348 20.39 4.13 -11.76
C LEU A 348 20.75 2.76 -12.34
N LEU A 349 21.05 2.73 -13.63
CA LEU A 349 21.23 1.51 -14.41
C LEU A 349 22.73 1.21 -14.58
N CYS A 350 23.17 0.10 -13.99
CA CYS A 350 24.53 -0.41 -14.20
C CYS A 350 24.63 -1.17 -15.53
N PRO A 351 25.85 -1.31 -16.10
CA PRO A 351 26.09 -2.18 -17.26
C PRO A 351 25.63 -3.63 -17.04
N GLU A 352 25.86 -4.20 -15.85
CA GLU A 352 25.45 -5.56 -15.47
C GLU A 352 23.92 -5.76 -15.45
N ASP A 353 23.17 -4.68 -15.25
CA ASP A 353 21.71 -4.69 -15.12
C ASP A 353 20.98 -4.54 -16.47
N LEU A 354 21.71 -4.28 -17.56
CA LEU A 354 21.13 -3.97 -18.88
C LEU A 354 20.23 -5.07 -19.43
N ALA A 355 20.61 -6.34 -19.26
CA ALA A 355 19.83 -7.48 -19.75
C ALA A 355 18.49 -7.56 -19.02
N HIS A 356 18.49 -7.39 -17.70
CA HIS A 356 17.28 -7.39 -16.88
C HIS A 356 16.39 -6.19 -17.19
N PHE A 357 16.97 -5.00 -17.38
CA PHE A 357 16.22 -3.81 -17.74
C PHE A 357 15.48 -3.94 -19.09
N LYS A 358 16.06 -4.65 -20.08
CA LYS A 358 15.37 -4.95 -21.34
C LYS A 358 14.10 -5.77 -21.15
N VAL A 359 14.07 -6.67 -20.15
CA VAL A 359 12.85 -7.43 -19.80
C VAL A 359 11.78 -6.49 -19.24
N ILE A 360 12.19 -5.53 -18.41
CA ILE A 360 11.30 -4.48 -17.89
C ILE A 360 10.74 -3.64 -19.04
N GLU A 361 11.59 -3.09 -19.92
CA GLU A 361 11.16 -2.30 -21.10
C GLU A 361 10.17 -3.08 -21.98
N LYS A 362 10.44 -4.37 -22.24
CA LYS A 362 9.54 -5.23 -23.02
C LYS A 362 8.16 -5.35 -22.37
N ARG A 363 8.09 -5.48 -21.04
CA ARG A 363 6.83 -5.57 -20.31
C ARG A 363 6.10 -4.22 -20.24
N LEU A 364 6.86 -3.11 -20.21
CA LEU A 364 6.30 -1.75 -20.28
C LEU A 364 5.80 -1.38 -21.68
N GLY A 365 6.21 -2.11 -22.72
CA GLY A 365 5.85 -1.81 -24.11
C GLY A 365 6.53 -0.56 -24.67
N GLN A 366 7.56 -0.04 -24.00
CA GLN A 366 8.30 1.15 -24.40
C GLN A 366 9.80 1.02 -24.13
N ARG A 367 10.62 1.65 -24.96
CA ARG A 367 12.05 1.85 -24.70
C ARG A 367 12.26 3.22 -24.07
N LEU A 368 13.02 3.26 -22.99
CA LEU A 368 13.29 4.49 -22.26
C LEU A 368 14.64 5.07 -22.70
N ALA A 369 14.65 6.40 -22.90
CA ALA A 369 15.88 7.12 -23.22
C ALA A 369 16.87 7.00 -22.05
N ARG A 370 18.14 6.82 -22.39
CA ARG A 370 19.24 6.65 -21.43
C ARG A 370 20.10 7.90 -21.43
N ILE A 371 20.43 8.38 -20.24
CA ILE A 371 21.29 9.52 -19.99
C ILE A 371 22.66 8.98 -19.57
N ASP A 372 23.69 9.26 -20.36
CA ASP A 372 25.05 8.93 -19.98
C ASP A 372 25.54 9.86 -18.86
N THR A 373 26.29 9.31 -17.91
CA THR A 373 26.87 10.06 -16.80
C THR A 373 28.39 10.10 -16.84
N ALA A 374 29.03 9.56 -17.87
CA ALA A 374 30.49 9.56 -18.02
C ALA A 374 31.12 10.95 -17.85
N GLU A 375 30.48 11.98 -18.42
CA GLU A 375 30.98 13.36 -18.41
C GLU A 375 30.59 14.15 -17.15
N LEU A 376 29.73 13.62 -16.28
CA LEU A 376 29.35 14.29 -15.04
C LEU A 376 30.49 14.24 -14.03
N ASP A 377 31.00 15.41 -13.64
CA ASP A 377 31.90 15.52 -12.50
C ASP A 377 31.12 15.31 -11.19
N LEU A 378 31.41 14.18 -10.54
CA LEU A 378 30.80 13.78 -9.27
C LEU A 378 31.80 13.81 -8.11
N SER A 379 33.01 14.36 -8.31
CA SER A 379 34.10 14.33 -7.33
C SER A 379 33.75 15.06 -6.02
N ALA A 380 32.92 16.10 -6.09
CA ALA A 380 32.44 16.86 -4.95
C ALA A 380 31.28 16.20 -4.19
N TYR A 381 30.78 15.05 -4.66
CA TYR A 381 29.57 14.41 -4.16
C TYR A 381 29.87 13.13 -3.45
#